data_AF-A0A523SWP4-F1
#
_entry.id   AF-A0A523SWP4-F1
#
_cell.length_a   1.000
_cell.length_b   1.000
_cell.length_c   1.000
_cell.angle_alpha   90.00
_cell.angle_beta   90.00
_cell.angle_gamma   90.00
#
_symmetry.space_group_name_H-M   'P 1'
#
loop_
_entity.id
_entity.type
_entity.pdbx_description
1 polymer ?
#
loop_
_entity_poly.entity_id
_entity_poly.type
_entity_poly.pdbx_seq_one_letter_code
_entity_poly.pdbx_strand_id
1 'polypeptide(L)'
;MSVKQVADLFFRNETLTLPVVDAEEKVVGVVRCVDLLGAAMPEYARMIGGLRFLSEFEPFDRFLHDEDRMPVDSVLTKDYIKVEEDASIVEVTSLLLHHKENALVVTKEGNYLGMVSLRDIITKVMRT
;
A
#
# COMPACT_ATOMS: atom_id res chain seq x y z
N MET A 1 -10.77 -1.85 -11.63
CA MET A 1 -9.31 -2.03 -11.51
C MET A 1 -9.05 -3.42 -10.97
N SER A 2 -8.07 -4.16 -11.51
CA SER A 2 -7.65 -5.48 -11.02
C SER A 2 -6.41 -5.40 -10.13
N VAL A 3 -6.11 -6.47 -9.40
CA VAL A 3 -4.92 -6.57 -8.55
C VAL A 3 -3.63 -6.48 -9.37
N LYS A 4 -3.59 -7.05 -10.57
CA LYS A 4 -2.45 -6.87 -11.50
C LYS A 4 -2.19 -5.41 -11.81
N GLN A 5 -3.23 -4.63 -12.12
CA GLN A 5 -3.08 -3.21 -12.41
C GLN A 5 -2.48 -2.45 -11.22
N VAL A 6 -2.82 -2.85 -10.00
CA VAL A 6 -2.21 -2.31 -8.77
C VAL A 6 -0.73 -2.69 -8.67
N ALA A 7 -0.38 -3.96 -8.91
CA ALA A 7 1.02 -4.41 -8.94
C ALA A 7 1.85 -3.63 -9.98
N ASP A 8 1.31 -3.43 -11.18
CA ASP A 8 1.92 -2.64 -12.24
C ASP A 8 2.11 -1.17 -11.85
N LEU A 9 1.18 -0.60 -11.06
CA LEU A 9 1.30 0.77 -10.56
C LEU A 9 2.36 0.88 -9.46
N PHE A 10 2.46 -0.10 -8.54
CA PHE A 10 3.54 -0.15 -7.56
C PHE A 10 4.91 -0.20 -8.25
N PHE A 11 5.05 -1.07 -9.26
CA PHE A 11 6.30 -1.21 -10.02
C PHE A 11 6.68 0.08 -10.75
N ARG A 12 5.74 0.68 -11.50
CA ARG A 12 6.01 1.87 -12.31
C ARG A 12 6.28 3.13 -11.48
N ASN A 13 5.62 3.28 -10.35
CA ASN A 13 5.66 4.51 -9.56
C ASN A 13 6.66 4.44 -8.40
N GLU A 14 7.37 3.31 -8.24
CA GLU A 14 8.29 3.03 -7.13
C GLU A 14 7.71 3.36 -5.74
N THR A 15 6.40 3.14 -5.58
CA THR A 15 5.66 3.35 -4.34
C THR A 15 5.21 2.02 -3.77
N LEU A 16 4.99 2.00 -2.45
CA LEU A 16 4.50 0.83 -1.71
C LEU A 16 3.08 1.03 -1.18
N THR A 17 2.45 2.16 -1.49
CA THR A 17 1.06 2.45 -1.11
C THR A 17 0.42 3.30 -2.19
N LEU A 18 -0.82 2.97 -2.55
CA LEU A 18 -1.61 3.67 -3.56
C LEU A 18 -2.98 4.02 -2.97
N PRO A 19 -3.49 5.25 -3.20
CA PRO A 19 -4.86 5.56 -2.86
C PRO A 19 -5.80 4.99 -3.92
N VAL A 20 -6.98 4.57 -3.48
CA VAL A 20 -8.07 4.20 -4.38
C VAL A 20 -9.13 5.28 -4.26
N VAL A 21 -9.50 5.86 -5.40
CA VAL A 21 -10.52 6.90 -5.49
C VAL A 21 -11.76 6.37 -6.20
N ASP A 22 -12.92 6.92 -5.87
CA ASP A 22 -14.14 6.70 -6.64
C ASP A 22 -14.19 7.58 -7.90
N ALA A 23 -15.34 7.56 -8.60
CA ALA A 23 -15.56 8.34 -9.81
C ALA A 23 -15.63 9.86 -9.56
N GLU A 24 -15.77 10.30 -8.31
CA GLU A 24 -15.81 11.70 -7.88
C GLU A 24 -14.45 12.15 -7.30
N GLU A 25 -13.38 11.39 -7.54
CA GLU A 25 -12.01 11.63 -7.03
C GLU A 25 -11.89 11.58 -5.49
N LYS A 26 -12.88 11.04 -4.79
CA LYS A 26 -12.82 10.88 -3.35
C LYS A 26 -12.08 9.61 -2.99
N VAL A 27 -11.13 9.69 -2.04
CA VAL A 27 -10.44 8.49 -1.53
C VAL A 27 -11.43 7.59 -0.80
N VAL A 28 -11.55 6.35 -1.28
CA VAL A 28 -12.39 5.28 -0.69
C VAL A 28 -11.57 4.25 0.09
N GLY A 29 -10.25 4.29 -0.04
CA GLY A 29 -9.33 3.44 0.69
C GLY A 29 -7.91 3.57 0.16
N VAL A 30 -7.02 2.72 0.68
CA VAL A 30 -5.66 2.56 0.18
C VAL A 30 -5.37 1.09 -0.08
N VAL A 31 -4.46 0.81 -1.00
CA VAL A 31 -3.85 -0.51 -1.14
C VAL A 31 -2.38 -0.37 -0.79
N ARG A 32 -1.92 -1.16 0.18
CA ARG A 32 -0.49 -1.25 0.53
C ARG A 32 0.12 -2.47 -0.14
N CYS A 33 1.40 -2.41 -0.45
CA CYS A 33 2.14 -3.56 -0.98
C CYS A 33 2.03 -4.78 -0.05
N VAL A 34 1.97 -4.56 1.27
CA VAL A 34 1.74 -5.63 2.26
C VAL A 34 0.34 -6.27 2.18
N ASP A 35 -0.69 -5.53 1.75
CA ASP A 35 -2.03 -6.08 1.56
C ASP A 35 -2.04 -7.02 0.34
N LEU A 36 -1.38 -6.59 -0.74
CA LEU A 36 -1.22 -7.38 -1.96
C LEU A 36 -0.39 -8.65 -1.71
N LEU A 37 0.77 -8.52 -1.07
CA LEU A 37 1.61 -9.67 -0.71
C LEU A 37 0.91 -10.58 0.30
N GLY A 38 0.17 -10.02 1.26
CA GLY A 38 -0.59 -10.79 2.24
C GLY A 38 -1.70 -11.64 1.58
N ALA A 39 -2.35 -11.11 0.55
CA ALA A 39 -3.33 -11.85 -0.24
C ALA A 39 -2.69 -12.95 -1.11
N ALA A 40 -1.43 -12.77 -1.54
CA ALA A 40 -0.69 -13.77 -2.29
C ALA A 40 -0.17 -14.91 -1.41
N MET A 41 0.00 -14.69 -0.11
CA MET A 41 0.49 -15.73 0.81
C MET A 41 -0.57 -16.80 1.10
N PRO A 42 -0.26 -18.09 0.84
CA PRO A 42 -1.14 -19.20 1.19
C PRO A 42 -1.39 -19.27 2.70
N GLU A 43 -2.59 -19.71 3.08
CA GLU A 43 -2.99 -19.78 4.49
C GLU A 43 -2.09 -20.70 5.31
N TYR A 44 -1.64 -21.82 4.73
CA TYR A 44 -0.70 -22.75 5.38
C TYR A 44 0.65 -22.10 5.71
N ALA A 45 1.10 -21.11 4.92
CA ALA A 45 2.36 -20.43 5.16
C ALA A 45 2.32 -19.53 6.41
N ARG A 46 1.12 -19.11 6.83
CA ARG A 46 0.93 -18.37 8.08
C ARG A 46 0.96 -19.26 9.32
N MET A 47 0.71 -20.57 9.16
CA MET A 47 0.57 -21.52 10.28
C MET A 47 1.86 -22.27 10.62
N ILE A 48 2.79 -22.37 9.67
CA ILE A 48 3.99 -23.21 9.81
C ILE A 48 5.20 -22.33 10.14
N GLY A 49 5.87 -22.63 11.26
CA GLY A 49 7.01 -21.83 11.77
C GLY A 49 8.29 -21.87 10.94
N GLY A 50 8.31 -22.56 9.80
CA GLY A 50 9.46 -22.59 8.90
C GLY A 50 9.05 -22.85 7.46
N LEU A 51 9.36 -21.93 6.55
CA LEU A 51 8.95 -21.99 5.13
C LEU A 51 10.02 -22.59 4.20
N ARG A 52 11.09 -23.17 4.77
CA ARG A 52 12.24 -23.69 4.00
C ARG A 52 11.88 -24.83 3.02
N PHE A 53 10.71 -25.43 3.17
CA PHE A 53 10.22 -26.49 2.29
C PHE A 53 9.36 -25.96 1.13
N LEU A 54 8.87 -24.71 1.20
CA LEU A 54 8.21 -24.08 0.08
C LEU A 54 9.31 -23.65 -0.89
N SER A 55 9.21 -24.12 -2.12
CA SER A 55 10.06 -23.60 -3.20
C SER A 55 9.81 -22.10 -3.38
N GLU A 56 10.78 -21.36 -3.93
CA GLU A 56 10.81 -19.88 -3.90
C GLU A 56 9.60 -19.18 -4.58
N PHE A 57 8.83 -19.89 -5.42
CA PHE A 57 7.78 -19.29 -6.26
C PHE A 57 6.36 -19.88 -6.11
N GLU A 58 6.22 -21.14 -5.64
CA GLU A 58 4.91 -21.83 -5.54
C GLU A 58 3.80 -21.05 -4.82
N PRO A 59 4.07 -20.31 -3.72
CA PRO A 59 3.05 -19.54 -3.02
C PRO A 59 2.38 -18.48 -3.89
N PHE A 60 3.11 -17.89 -4.84
CA PHE A 60 2.66 -16.78 -5.67
C PHE A 60 2.03 -17.25 -6.99
N ASP A 61 2.30 -18.46 -7.46
CA ASP A 61 1.87 -18.92 -8.79
C ASP A 61 0.37 -18.83 -9.01
N ARG A 62 -0.45 -19.28 -8.04
CA ARG A 62 -1.91 -19.16 -8.15
C ARG A 62 -2.35 -17.71 -8.15
N PHE A 63 -1.75 -16.89 -7.30
CA PHE A 63 -2.08 -15.47 -7.22
C PHE A 63 -1.76 -14.76 -8.54
N LEU A 64 -0.58 -14.99 -9.11
CA LEU A 64 -0.14 -14.44 -10.40
C LEU A 64 -0.98 -14.95 -11.57
N HIS A 65 -1.53 -16.16 -11.49
CA HIS A 65 -2.47 -16.66 -12.50
C HIS A 65 -3.82 -15.93 -12.44
N ASP A 66 -4.28 -15.56 -11.25
CA ASP A 66 -5.63 -15.04 -11.03
C ASP A 66 -5.70 -13.50 -10.87
N GLU A 67 -4.56 -12.81 -10.68
CA GLU A 67 -4.47 -11.37 -10.35
C GLU A 67 -5.16 -10.45 -11.36
N ASP A 68 -5.25 -10.87 -12.63
CA ASP A 68 -5.96 -10.16 -13.70
C ASP A 68 -7.48 -10.08 -13.46
N ARG A 69 -8.03 -11.07 -12.74
CA ARG A 69 -9.46 -11.21 -12.44
C ARG A 69 -9.80 -10.84 -11.00
N MET A 70 -8.81 -10.74 -10.13
CA MET A 70 -9.01 -10.35 -8.74
C MET A 70 -9.40 -8.86 -8.66
N PRO A 71 -10.54 -8.52 -8.04
CA PRO A 71 -10.95 -7.14 -7.87
C PRO A 71 -10.08 -6.45 -6.82
N VAL A 72 -9.74 -5.18 -7.03
CA VAL A 72 -8.96 -4.39 -6.06
C VAL A 72 -9.59 -4.33 -4.67
N ASP A 73 -10.92 -4.39 -4.59
CA ASP A 73 -11.66 -4.43 -3.32
C ASP A 73 -11.21 -5.59 -2.41
N SER A 74 -10.69 -6.70 -2.97
CA SER A 74 -10.19 -7.83 -2.16
C SER A 74 -8.91 -7.52 -1.39
N VAL A 75 -8.20 -6.46 -1.73
CA VAL A 75 -6.96 -6.00 -1.07
C VAL A 75 -7.06 -4.56 -0.59
N LEU A 76 -8.28 -4.00 -0.54
CA LEU A 76 -8.52 -2.61 -0.16
C LEU A 76 -8.56 -2.45 1.36
N THR A 77 -7.76 -1.54 1.88
CA THR A 77 -7.80 -1.11 3.28
C THR A 77 -8.62 0.18 3.39
N LYS A 78 -9.75 0.13 4.11
CA LYS A 78 -10.63 1.30 4.35
C LYS A 78 -10.25 2.12 5.57
N ASP A 79 -9.56 1.51 6.53
CA ASP A 79 -9.02 2.20 7.70
C ASP A 79 -7.60 2.67 7.37
N TYR A 80 -7.50 3.88 6.86
CA TYR A 80 -6.24 4.48 6.44
C TYR A 80 -6.07 5.85 7.09
N ILE A 81 -4.80 6.22 7.23
CA ILE A 81 -4.42 7.44 7.93
C ILE A 81 -4.23 8.54 6.91
N LYS A 82 -4.77 9.70 7.25
CA LYS A 82 -4.66 10.93 6.47
C LYS A 82 -4.15 12.08 7.34
N VAL A 83 -3.55 13.06 6.67
CA VAL A 83 -3.04 14.31 7.26
C VAL A 83 -3.47 15.47 6.39
N GLU A 84 -3.69 16.64 6.99
CA GLU A 84 -3.94 17.86 6.21
C GLU A 84 -2.65 18.39 5.56
N GLU A 85 -2.77 19.17 4.50
CA GLU A 85 -1.66 19.67 3.68
C GLU A 85 -0.67 20.56 4.45
N ASP A 86 -1.10 21.14 5.57
CA ASP A 86 -0.31 22.00 6.45
C ASP A 86 0.36 21.24 7.61
N ALA A 87 0.15 19.92 7.70
CA ALA A 87 0.76 19.07 8.70
C ALA A 87 2.29 19.15 8.64
N SER A 88 2.91 19.26 9.82
CA SER A 88 4.37 19.38 9.91
C SER A 88 5.05 18.06 9.53
N ILE A 89 6.28 18.13 9.02
CA ILE A 89 7.06 16.93 8.71
C ILE A 89 7.29 16.02 9.94
N VAL A 90 7.38 16.61 11.14
CA VAL A 90 7.54 15.87 12.41
C VAL A 90 6.27 15.09 12.74
N GLU A 91 5.10 15.69 12.55
CA GLU A 91 3.81 15.05 12.73
C GLU A 91 3.62 13.89 11.75
N VAL A 92 3.85 14.13 10.45
CA VAL A 92 3.80 13.09 9.42
C VAL A 92 4.72 11.92 9.77
N THR A 93 5.96 12.21 10.19
CA THR A 93 6.93 11.19 10.58
C THR A 93 6.44 10.39 11.80
N SER A 94 5.90 11.09 12.82
CA SER A 94 5.36 10.46 14.01
C SER A 94 4.23 9.47 13.67
N LEU A 95 3.30 9.89 12.82
CA LEU A 95 2.17 9.05 12.38
C LEU A 95 2.63 7.82 11.59
N LEU A 96 3.53 8.00 10.61
CA LEU A 96 4.11 6.89 9.84
C LEU A 96 4.76 5.84 10.75
N LEU A 97 5.58 6.28 11.72
CA LEU A 97 6.28 5.39 12.64
C LEU A 97 5.35 4.71 13.64
N HIS A 98 4.42 5.47 14.24
CA HIS A 98 3.50 4.95 15.25
C HIS A 98 2.58 3.88 14.68
N HIS A 99 2.06 4.12 13.47
CA HIS A 99 1.13 3.21 12.81
C HIS A 99 1.80 2.18 11.90
N LYS A 100 3.14 2.24 11.78
CA LYS A 100 3.94 1.36 10.89
C LYS A 100 3.48 1.43 9.44
N GLU A 101 3.10 2.63 9.01
CA GLU A 101 2.68 2.91 7.63
C GLU A 101 3.85 3.42 6.81
N ASN A 102 3.86 3.08 5.52
CA ASN A 102 4.90 3.53 4.59
C ASN A 102 4.57 4.88 3.95
N ALA A 103 3.29 5.23 3.88
CA ALA A 103 2.80 6.49 3.34
C ALA A 103 1.47 6.89 3.96
N LEU A 104 1.20 8.18 4.01
CA LEU A 104 -0.08 8.77 4.43
C LEU A 104 -0.76 9.45 3.25
N VAL A 105 -2.08 9.47 3.28
CA VAL A 105 -2.88 10.28 2.36
C VAL A 105 -2.83 11.74 2.82
N VAL A 106 -2.56 12.66 1.90
CA VAL A 106 -2.60 14.11 2.18
C VAL A 106 -3.92 14.66 1.66
N THR A 107 -4.62 15.40 2.52
CA THR A 107 -5.88 16.06 2.21
C THR A 107 -5.82 17.56 2.38
N LYS A 108 -6.71 18.28 1.69
CA LYS A 108 -6.99 19.70 1.93
C LYS A 108 -8.49 19.87 2.06
N GLU A 109 -8.96 20.25 3.24
CA GLU A 109 -10.39 20.42 3.52
C GLU A 109 -11.18 19.13 3.19
N GLY A 110 -10.56 17.97 3.44
CA GLY A 110 -11.14 16.66 3.14
C GLY A 110 -11.02 16.19 1.69
N ASN A 111 -10.53 17.01 0.77
CA ASN A 111 -10.26 16.62 -0.62
C ASN A 111 -8.89 15.96 -0.75
N TYR A 112 -8.78 14.95 -1.61
CA TYR A 112 -7.50 14.30 -1.89
C TYR A 112 -6.53 15.27 -2.58
N LEU A 113 -5.31 15.38 -2.05
CA LEU A 113 -4.26 16.20 -2.65
C LEU A 113 -3.08 15.33 -3.14
N GLY A 114 -2.75 14.26 -2.42
CA GLY A 114 -1.62 13.42 -2.77
C GLY A 114 -1.26 12.43 -1.66
N MET A 115 -0.01 12.01 -1.66
CA MET A 115 0.56 11.14 -0.64
C MET A 115 1.93 11.63 -0.19
N VAL A 116 2.30 11.30 1.03
CA VAL A 116 3.65 11.52 1.58
C VAL A 116 4.17 10.22 2.19
N SER A 117 5.39 9.83 1.83
CA SER A 117 5.97 8.53 2.22
C SER A 117 7.24 8.64 3.07
N LEU A 118 7.62 7.54 3.72
CA LEU A 118 8.94 7.41 4.36
C LEU A 118 10.07 7.68 3.36
N ARG A 119 9.90 7.28 2.09
CA ARG A 119 10.87 7.57 1.02
C ARG A 119 11.01 9.07 0.77
N ASP A 120 9.91 9.81 0.74
CA ASP A 120 9.94 11.27 0.58
C ASP A 120 10.72 11.92 1.73
N ILE A 121 10.51 11.48 2.97
CA ILE A 121 11.25 11.97 4.14
C ILE A 121 12.75 11.73 3.97
N ILE A 122 13.15 10.49 3.64
CA ILE A 122 14.58 10.17 3.44
C ILE A 122 15.19 10.99 2.31
N THR A 123 14.51 11.07 1.16
CA THR A 123 15.08 11.64 -0.07
C THR A 123 15.01 13.17 -0.15
N LYS A 124 14.05 13.81 0.51
CA LYS A 124 13.87 15.28 0.44
C LYS A 124 14.28 16.01 1.72
N VAL A 125 14.37 15.31 2.86
CA VAL A 125 14.69 15.92 4.16
C VAL A 125 16.04 15.45 4.70
N MET A 126 16.34 14.14 4.61
CA MET A 126 17.57 13.56 5.21
C MET A 126 18.72 13.36 4.22
N ARG A 127 18.46 13.56 2.93
CA ARG A 127 19.42 13.47 1.83
C ARG A 127 19.25 14.69 0.92
N THR A 128 19.49 15.87 1.50
CA THR A 128 19.70 17.13 0.77
C THR A 128 21.14 17.29 0.32
#